data_AF-A0A7C9LLF7-F1
#
_entry.id   AF-A0A7C9LLF7-F1
#
_cell.length_a   1.000
_cell.length_b   1.000
_cell.length_c   1.000
_cell.angle_alpha   90.00
_cell.angle_beta   90.00
_cell.angle_gamma   90.00
#
_symmetry.space_group_name_H-M   'P 1'
#
loop_
_entity.id
_entity.type
_entity.pdbx_description
1 polymer ?
#
loop_
_entity_poly.entity_id
_entity_poly.type
_entity_poly.pdbx_seq_one_letter_code
_entity_poly.pdbx_strand_id
1 'polypeptide(L)'
;MINDDANDPQYKFSERHHEFMDLFGGEEFIEDTLIAATHRIADVADAIYGSAAAEKAMNTLVGDCFPSAVRNGGWRHALKEEANGIYSDTKGGALLHDLTAYADYGIVVTPCRDAACRETLLEEQVRQGLQLLEMVADRPLDEDSGPVWRVVRKAAARWKLDTGQPIDALELSLLSGLARQSIRNRLAGQSREIEGNQNRIEAHDALAWLEAHRSRDPAKAFRSSIWRSQSDTEAAAPLDHTMDKPYFVPVAQDNSIFHPGLARDGVFQIGEAGTEREFETFDEAVAALQKMHVPVWRRPTETGRWRQVRGLNWRRLTHDELELIARRASAPDTPTPAPSDG
;
A
#
# COMPACT_ATOMS: atom_id res chain seq x y z
N MET A 1 23.40 -14.08 25.79
CA MET A 1 21.95 -14.02 25.56
C MET A 1 21.75 -14.18 24.08
N ILE A 2 21.22 -15.32 23.66
CA ILE A 2 20.90 -15.60 22.26
C ILE A 2 19.57 -14.89 22.00
N ASN A 3 19.49 -14.06 20.96
CA ASN A 3 18.27 -13.33 20.57
C ASN A 3 17.11 -14.32 20.37
N ASP A 4 16.20 -14.39 21.33
CA ASP A 4 14.91 -15.10 21.18
C ASP A 4 14.02 -14.41 20.13
N ASP A 5 14.30 -13.15 19.78
CA ASP A 5 13.54 -12.37 18.79
C ASP A 5 13.64 -12.93 17.36
N ALA A 6 14.71 -13.67 17.01
CA ALA A 6 14.90 -14.18 15.65
C ALA A 6 13.87 -15.26 15.25
N ASN A 7 13.13 -15.81 16.21
CA ASN A 7 12.06 -16.78 15.95
C ASN A 7 10.66 -16.21 16.06
N ASP A 8 10.49 -14.96 16.48
CA ASP A 8 9.21 -14.28 16.53
C ASP A 8 8.63 -14.12 15.11
N PRO A 9 7.41 -14.66 14.83
CA PRO A 9 6.72 -14.43 13.57
C PRO A 9 6.59 -12.96 13.18
N GLN A 10 6.48 -12.04 14.14
CA GLN A 10 6.34 -10.61 13.86
C GLN A 10 7.65 -10.01 13.38
N TYR A 11 8.76 -10.30 14.04
CA TYR A 11 10.09 -9.89 13.59
C TYR A 11 10.37 -10.41 12.17
N LYS A 12 10.06 -11.69 11.90
CA LYS A 12 10.21 -12.30 10.57
C LYS A 12 9.33 -11.65 9.51
N PHE A 13 8.12 -11.23 9.88
CA PHE A 13 7.25 -10.48 8.98
C PHE A 13 7.86 -9.12 8.65
N SER A 14 8.24 -8.33 9.65
CA SER A 14 8.82 -7.00 9.43
C SER A 14 10.10 -7.03 8.61
N GLU A 15 10.97 -8.01 8.84
CA GLU A 15 12.18 -8.23 8.04
C GLU A 15 11.83 -8.51 6.57
N ARG A 16 10.94 -9.47 6.30
CA ARG A 16 10.53 -9.84 4.94
C ARG A 16 9.77 -8.73 4.24
N HIS A 17 8.94 -7.99 4.96
CA HIS A 17 8.18 -6.87 4.43
C HIS A 17 9.10 -5.72 4.05
N HIS A 18 10.08 -5.37 4.89
CA HIS A 18 11.06 -4.33 4.58
C HIS A 18 11.90 -4.71 3.35
N GLU A 19 12.41 -5.95 3.29
CA GLU A 19 13.16 -6.43 2.13
C GLU A 19 12.32 -6.42 0.85
N PHE A 20 11.04 -6.83 0.95
CA PHE A 20 10.12 -6.75 -0.18
C PHE A 20 9.93 -5.30 -0.66
N MET A 21 9.68 -4.35 0.25
CA MET A 21 9.50 -2.94 -0.10
C MET A 21 10.75 -2.30 -0.73
N ASP A 22 11.94 -2.74 -0.32
CA ASP A 22 13.21 -2.23 -0.85
C ASP A 22 13.55 -2.79 -2.24
N LEU A 23 13.16 -4.04 -2.53
CA LEU A 23 13.52 -4.74 -3.76
C LEU A 23 12.42 -4.73 -4.83
N PHE A 24 11.17 -4.49 -4.45
CA PHE A 24 10.04 -4.50 -5.38
C PHE A 24 10.20 -3.46 -6.49
N GLY A 25 9.93 -3.85 -7.74
CA GLY A 25 10.09 -2.99 -8.92
C GLY A 25 11.52 -2.86 -9.46
N GLY A 26 12.52 -3.51 -8.84
CA GLY A 26 13.92 -3.42 -9.27
C GLY A 26 14.38 -4.49 -10.28
N GLU A 27 13.76 -5.67 -10.31
CA GLU A 27 14.27 -6.84 -11.05
C GLU A 27 13.38 -7.33 -12.21
N GLU A 28 12.06 -7.12 -12.15
CA GLU A 28 11.12 -7.62 -13.16
C GLU A 28 10.12 -6.53 -13.58
N PHE A 29 10.08 -6.23 -14.89
CA PHE A 29 9.15 -5.24 -15.49
C PHE A 29 7.75 -5.86 -15.69
N ILE A 30 7.02 -6.10 -14.60
CA ILE A 30 5.65 -6.63 -14.65
C ILE A 30 4.71 -5.63 -15.35
N GLU A 31 4.98 -4.33 -15.21
CA GLU A 31 4.24 -3.23 -15.83
C GLU A 31 4.14 -3.37 -17.34
N ASP A 32 5.20 -3.84 -18.01
CA ASP A 32 5.23 -4.01 -19.46
C ASP A 32 4.15 -4.98 -19.93
N THR A 33 3.87 -6.03 -19.15
CA THR A 33 2.85 -7.01 -19.49
C THR A 33 1.44 -6.41 -19.38
N LEU A 34 1.20 -5.59 -18.35
CA LEU A 34 -0.08 -4.90 -18.17
C LEU A 34 -0.28 -3.78 -19.20
N ILE A 35 0.77 -3.03 -19.53
CA ILE A 35 0.78 -2.02 -20.59
C ILE A 35 0.45 -2.70 -21.92
N ALA A 36 1.15 -3.78 -22.27
CA ALA A 36 0.91 -4.53 -23.49
C ALA A 36 -0.53 -5.10 -23.56
N ALA A 37 -1.05 -5.61 -22.45
CA ALA A 37 -2.44 -6.06 -22.37
C ALA A 37 -3.43 -4.91 -22.60
N THR A 38 -3.16 -3.74 -22.02
CA THR A 38 -3.97 -2.53 -22.20
C THR A 38 -3.97 -2.06 -23.65
N HIS A 39 -2.82 -2.14 -24.33
CA HIS A 39 -2.73 -1.90 -25.77
C HIS A 39 -3.57 -2.90 -26.58
N ARG A 40 -3.51 -4.19 -26.28
CA ARG A 40 -4.35 -5.20 -26.97
C ARG A 40 -5.84 -4.94 -26.78
N ILE A 41 -6.27 -4.53 -25.58
CA ILE A 41 -7.66 -4.14 -25.32
C ILE A 41 -8.06 -2.95 -26.22
N ALA A 42 -7.19 -1.96 -26.35
CA ALA A 42 -7.42 -0.82 -27.22
C ALA A 42 -7.54 -1.24 -28.70
N ASP A 43 -6.67 -2.13 -29.18
CA ASP A 43 -6.69 -2.63 -30.55
C ASP A 43 -7.97 -3.42 -30.86
N VAL A 44 -8.44 -4.24 -29.91
CA VAL A 44 -9.73 -4.93 -30.02
C VAL A 44 -10.89 -3.94 -30.04
N ALA A 45 -10.86 -2.92 -29.17
CA ALA A 45 -11.89 -1.88 -29.14
C ALA A 45 -11.91 -1.06 -30.44
N ASP A 46 -10.74 -0.75 -31.01
CA ASP A 46 -10.60 -0.05 -32.29
C ASP A 46 -11.19 -0.89 -33.43
N ALA A 47 -10.86 -2.17 -33.49
CA ALA A 47 -11.35 -3.08 -34.52
C ALA A 47 -12.88 -3.26 -34.49
N ILE A 48 -13.51 -3.22 -33.31
CA ILE A 48 -14.96 -3.47 -33.15
C ILE A 48 -15.78 -2.17 -33.22
N TYR A 49 -15.30 -1.10 -32.59
CA TYR A 49 -16.07 0.13 -32.36
C TYR A 49 -15.53 1.36 -33.09
N GLY A 50 -14.36 1.25 -33.72
CA GLY A 50 -13.68 2.32 -34.43
C GLY A 50 -12.85 3.23 -33.52
N SER A 51 -11.86 3.89 -34.12
CA SER A 51 -10.78 4.56 -33.38
C SER A 51 -11.24 5.66 -32.45
N ALA A 52 -12.21 6.48 -32.86
CA ALA A 52 -12.72 7.56 -32.02
C ALA A 52 -13.40 7.03 -30.74
N ALA A 53 -14.14 5.91 -30.84
CA ALA A 53 -14.79 5.29 -29.70
C ALA A 53 -13.78 4.58 -28.79
N ALA A 54 -12.82 3.86 -29.38
CA ALA A 54 -11.74 3.19 -28.66
C ALA A 54 -10.88 4.20 -27.88
N GLU A 55 -10.42 5.29 -28.51
CA GLU A 55 -9.65 6.33 -27.83
C GLU A 55 -10.41 6.94 -26.66
N LYS A 56 -11.70 7.24 -26.84
CA LYS A 56 -12.54 7.78 -25.75
C LYS A 56 -12.68 6.78 -24.60
N ALA A 57 -12.92 5.51 -24.90
CA ALA A 57 -13.04 4.46 -23.90
C ALA A 57 -11.72 4.30 -23.11
N MET A 58 -10.59 4.19 -23.81
CA MET A 58 -9.28 4.00 -23.16
C MET A 58 -8.85 5.22 -22.35
N ASN A 59 -9.11 6.45 -22.82
CA ASN A 59 -8.88 7.65 -22.01
C ASN A 59 -9.74 7.68 -20.73
N THR A 60 -10.95 7.11 -20.77
CA THR A 60 -11.80 7.01 -19.57
C THR A 60 -11.21 5.97 -18.60
N LEU A 61 -10.96 4.76 -19.08
CA LEU A 61 -10.46 3.65 -18.26
C LEU A 61 -9.10 3.95 -17.60
N VAL A 62 -8.15 4.43 -18.40
CA VAL A 62 -6.81 4.79 -17.90
C VAL A 62 -6.87 6.09 -17.10
N GLY A 63 -7.75 7.02 -17.45
CA GLY A 63 -7.91 8.31 -16.78
C GLY A 63 -8.48 8.20 -15.36
N ASP A 64 -9.25 7.16 -15.07
CA ASP A 64 -9.71 6.87 -13.70
C ASP A 64 -8.54 6.52 -12.76
N CYS A 65 -7.44 5.97 -13.31
CA CYS A 65 -6.21 5.67 -12.56
C CYS A 65 -5.21 6.83 -12.63
N PHE A 66 -5.04 7.44 -13.81
CA PHE A 66 -4.02 8.45 -14.10
C PHE A 66 -4.61 9.74 -14.69
N PRO A 67 -5.44 10.48 -13.93
CA PRO A 67 -6.24 11.57 -14.47
C PRO A 67 -5.41 12.73 -15.01
N SER A 68 -4.28 13.04 -14.38
CA SER A 68 -3.40 14.14 -14.81
C SER A 68 -2.63 13.79 -16.08
N ALA A 69 -2.04 12.60 -16.15
CA ALA A 69 -1.26 12.18 -17.31
C ALA A 69 -2.12 12.01 -18.56
N VAL A 70 -3.35 11.47 -18.42
CA VAL A 70 -4.29 11.36 -19.55
C VAL A 70 -4.72 12.73 -20.07
N ARG A 71 -4.94 13.73 -19.20
CA ARG A 71 -5.24 15.10 -19.65
C ARG A 71 -4.10 15.73 -20.44
N ASN A 72 -2.85 15.39 -20.11
CA ASN A 72 -1.67 15.99 -20.72
C ASN A 72 -1.30 15.39 -22.09
N GLY A 73 -1.60 14.11 -22.32
CA GLY A 73 -1.19 13.44 -23.58
C GLY A 73 -1.99 12.21 -23.98
N GLY A 74 -3.14 11.95 -23.37
CA GLY A 74 -3.96 10.76 -23.60
C GLY A 74 -3.43 9.49 -22.92
N TRP A 75 -4.18 8.41 -23.05
CA TRP A 75 -3.94 7.16 -22.31
C TRP A 75 -2.60 6.50 -22.63
N ARG A 76 -2.13 6.53 -23.88
CA ARG A 76 -0.81 5.97 -24.25
C ARG A 76 0.34 6.72 -23.60
N HIS A 77 0.23 8.05 -23.53
CA HIS A 77 1.22 8.86 -22.81
C HIS A 77 1.17 8.55 -21.31
N ALA A 78 -0.04 8.47 -20.74
CA ALA A 78 -0.20 8.13 -19.32
C ALA A 78 0.46 6.80 -18.95
N LEU A 79 0.24 5.73 -19.71
CA LEU A 79 0.88 4.43 -19.44
C LEU A 79 2.41 4.47 -19.56
N LYS A 80 2.96 5.35 -20.39
CA LYS A 80 4.40 5.50 -20.55
C LYS A 80 5.03 6.33 -19.41
N GLU A 81 4.40 7.42 -19.02
CA GLU A 81 4.92 8.30 -17.96
C GLU A 81 4.70 7.70 -16.57
N GLU A 82 3.55 7.07 -16.34
CA GLU A 82 3.13 6.52 -15.05
C GLU A 82 3.37 5.00 -14.96
N ALA A 83 4.30 4.46 -15.76
CA ALA A 83 4.58 3.02 -15.79
C ALA A 83 4.86 2.45 -14.37
N ASN A 84 5.58 3.21 -13.54
CA ASN A 84 5.87 2.86 -12.16
C ASN A 84 4.63 2.95 -11.24
N GLY A 85 3.67 3.81 -11.54
CA GLY A 85 2.42 3.99 -10.79
C GLY A 85 1.40 2.87 -11.02
N ILE A 86 1.62 1.99 -12.01
CA ILE A 86 0.70 0.89 -12.32
C ILE A 86 0.46 -0.02 -11.11
N TYR A 87 1.46 -0.21 -10.24
CA TYR A 87 1.36 -1.06 -9.05
C TYR A 87 0.47 -0.49 -7.94
N SER A 88 0.48 0.82 -7.73
CA SER A 88 -0.31 1.46 -6.67
C SER A 88 -1.70 1.88 -7.16
N ASP A 89 -1.78 2.29 -8.42
CA ASP A 89 -2.94 3.04 -8.91
C ASP A 89 -3.90 2.17 -9.72
N THR A 90 -3.51 0.93 -10.04
CA THR A 90 -4.39 -0.03 -10.72
C THR A 90 -4.66 -1.26 -9.86
N LYS A 91 -5.87 -1.82 -9.99
CA LYS A 91 -6.24 -3.06 -9.30
C LYS A 91 -5.39 -4.26 -9.71
N GLY A 92 -5.03 -4.34 -11.00
CA GLY A 92 -4.18 -5.41 -11.51
C GLY A 92 -2.74 -5.33 -10.99
N GLY A 93 -2.19 -4.12 -10.91
CA GLY A 93 -0.88 -3.88 -10.32
C GLY A 93 -0.84 -4.20 -8.82
N ALA A 94 -1.83 -3.74 -8.05
CA ALA A 94 -1.93 -4.03 -6.62
C ALA A 94 -2.06 -5.54 -6.35
N LEU A 95 -2.83 -6.25 -7.17
CA LEU A 95 -2.93 -7.71 -7.10
C LEU A 95 -1.58 -8.40 -7.33
N LEU A 96 -0.83 -7.98 -8.35
CA LEU A 96 0.47 -8.59 -8.67
C LEU A 96 1.53 -8.24 -7.63
N HIS A 97 1.51 -7.02 -7.08
CA HIS A 97 2.32 -6.62 -5.93
C HIS A 97 2.12 -7.57 -4.75
N ASP A 98 0.87 -7.78 -4.34
CA ASP A 98 0.54 -8.64 -3.21
C ASP A 98 0.90 -10.11 -3.47
N LEU A 99 0.65 -10.59 -4.70
CA LEU A 99 1.03 -11.94 -5.11
C LEU A 99 2.55 -12.13 -5.14
N THR A 100 3.35 -11.10 -5.47
CA THR A 100 4.82 -11.17 -5.39
C THR A 100 5.27 -11.31 -3.94
N ALA A 101 4.74 -10.51 -3.02
CA ALA A 101 5.05 -10.63 -1.59
C ALA A 101 4.72 -12.05 -1.08
N TYR A 102 3.58 -12.59 -1.47
CA TYR A 102 3.21 -13.95 -1.12
C TYR A 102 4.11 -15.00 -1.77
N ALA A 103 4.33 -14.93 -3.09
CA ALA A 103 5.09 -15.92 -3.85
C ALA A 103 6.55 -16.06 -3.39
N ASP A 104 7.21 -14.93 -3.16
CA ASP A 104 8.65 -14.89 -2.87
C ASP A 104 8.93 -14.91 -1.37
N TYR A 105 8.13 -14.19 -0.59
CA TYR A 105 8.36 -13.99 0.84
C TYR A 105 7.41 -14.78 1.73
N GLY A 106 6.33 -15.36 1.21
CA GLY A 106 5.37 -16.13 2.00
C GLY A 106 4.65 -15.28 3.05
N ILE A 107 4.47 -13.99 2.77
CA ILE A 107 3.78 -13.02 3.61
C ILE A 107 2.55 -12.44 2.90
N VAL A 108 1.62 -11.91 3.69
CA VAL A 108 0.50 -11.10 3.22
C VAL A 108 0.74 -9.66 3.65
N VAL A 109 0.69 -8.72 2.70
CA VAL A 109 0.92 -7.29 2.93
C VAL A 109 -0.37 -6.49 3.07
N THR A 110 -1.47 -6.98 2.49
CA THR A 110 -2.80 -6.40 2.69
C THR A 110 -3.28 -6.71 4.12
N PRO A 111 -3.65 -5.68 4.93
CA PRO A 111 -4.07 -5.88 6.30
C PRO A 111 -5.28 -6.81 6.43
N CYS A 112 -5.22 -7.72 7.39
CA CYS A 112 -6.28 -8.67 7.72
C CYS A 112 -6.47 -8.74 9.23
N ARG A 113 -7.64 -9.20 9.69
CA ARG A 113 -7.91 -9.25 11.15
C ARG A 113 -7.30 -10.47 11.82
N ASP A 114 -7.25 -11.57 11.09
CA ASP A 114 -6.84 -12.87 11.58
C ASP A 114 -6.36 -13.77 10.42
N ALA A 115 -5.93 -14.99 10.76
CA ALA A 115 -5.44 -15.96 9.78
C ALA A 115 -6.53 -16.41 8.79
N ALA A 116 -7.79 -16.49 9.20
CA ALA A 116 -8.89 -16.90 8.32
C ALA A 116 -9.20 -15.84 7.26
N CYS A 117 -9.12 -14.56 7.64
CA CYS A 117 -9.21 -13.42 6.74
C CYS A 117 -8.08 -13.47 5.69
N ARG A 118 -6.84 -13.76 6.11
CA ARG A 118 -5.69 -13.91 5.19
C ARG A 118 -5.83 -15.11 4.26
N GLU A 119 -6.34 -16.22 4.77
CA GLU A 119 -6.60 -17.41 3.96
C GLU A 119 -7.61 -17.13 2.84
N THR A 120 -8.73 -16.48 3.17
CA THR A 120 -9.76 -16.08 2.20
C THR A 120 -9.21 -15.08 1.18
N LEU A 121 -8.42 -14.10 1.64
CA LEU A 121 -7.78 -13.12 0.77
C LEU A 121 -6.81 -13.78 -0.21
N LEU A 122 -5.94 -14.66 0.27
CA LEU A 122 -4.95 -15.36 -0.56
C LEU A 122 -5.62 -16.27 -1.60
N GLU A 123 -6.64 -17.02 -1.20
CA GLU A 123 -7.42 -17.84 -2.13
C GLU A 123 -7.98 -16.99 -3.28
N GLU A 124 -8.60 -15.85 -2.93
CA GLU A 124 -9.20 -14.93 -3.88
C GLU A 124 -8.14 -14.25 -4.78
N GLN A 125 -7.03 -13.78 -4.21
CA GLN A 125 -5.93 -13.17 -4.97
C GLN A 125 -5.30 -14.17 -5.93
N VAL A 126 -5.02 -15.41 -5.50
CA VAL A 126 -4.48 -16.46 -6.38
C VAL A 126 -5.46 -16.78 -7.50
N ARG A 127 -6.75 -16.88 -7.19
CA ARG A 127 -7.81 -17.11 -8.19
C ARG A 127 -7.89 -15.96 -9.20
N GLN A 128 -7.89 -14.71 -8.74
CA GLN A 128 -7.89 -13.53 -9.60
C GLN A 128 -6.62 -13.43 -10.44
N GLY A 129 -5.46 -13.76 -9.89
CA GLY A 129 -4.18 -13.77 -10.60
C GLY A 129 -4.18 -14.77 -11.75
N LEU A 130 -4.70 -15.99 -11.53
CA LEU A 130 -4.85 -17.00 -12.57
C LEU A 130 -5.81 -16.54 -13.68
N GLN A 131 -6.93 -15.91 -13.32
CA GLN A 131 -7.87 -15.34 -14.29
C GLN A 131 -7.23 -14.20 -15.09
N LEU A 132 -6.48 -13.31 -14.43
CA LEU A 132 -5.74 -12.24 -15.10
C LEU A 132 -4.75 -12.84 -16.09
N LEU A 133 -4.00 -13.86 -15.69
CA LEU A 133 -3.04 -14.56 -16.54
C LEU A 133 -3.70 -15.15 -17.80
N GLU A 134 -4.87 -15.77 -17.67
CA GLU A 134 -5.64 -16.29 -18.82
C GLU A 134 -6.06 -15.19 -19.79
N MET A 135 -6.35 -13.98 -19.30
CA MET A 135 -6.78 -12.84 -20.13
C MET A 135 -5.61 -12.09 -20.77
N VAL A 136 -4.47 -11.97 -20.08
CA VAL A 136 -3.32 -11.19 -20.54
C VAL A 136 -2.28 -12.01 -21.27
N ALA A 137 -2.30 -13.34 -21.15
CA ALA A 137 -1.40 -14.21 -21.90
C ALA A 137 -1.61 -14.02 -23.41
N ASP A 138 -0.53 -13.66 -24.12
CA ASP A 138 -0.51 -13.76 -25.57
C ASP A 138 -0.58 -15.25 -25.98
N ARG A 139 -1.02 -15.51 -27.20
CA ARG A 139 -1.25 -16.83 -27.86
C ARG A 139 -0.35 -18.01 -27.41
N PRO A 140 -0.79 -19.27 -27.65
CA PRO A 140 -0.68 -20.36 -26.67
C PRO A 140 0.73 -20.42 -26.09
N LEU A 141 0.87 -19.92 -24.86
CA LEU A 141 1.96 -20.19 -23.92
C LEU A 141 3.24 -20.63 -24.65
N ASP A 142 4.06 -19.69 -25.11
CA ASP A 142 5.49 -19.95 -25.06
C ASP A 142 5.76 -20.29 -23.59
N GLU A 143 5.89 -21.59 -23.34
CA GLU A 143 5.99 -22.18 -22.02
C GLU A 143 7.06 -21.41 -21.22
N ASP A 144 6.69 -20.89 -20.05
CA ASP A 144 7.61 -20.50 -18.99
C ASP A 144 8.52 -19.28 -19.22
N SER A 145 8.02 -18.02 -19.30
CA SER A 145 8.99 -16.89 -19.19
C SER A 145 8.53 -15.53 -18.67
N GLY A 146 7.28 -15.09 -18.90
CA GLY A 146 6.86 -13.72 -18.56
C GLY A 146 6.82 -13.44 -17.04
N PRO A 147 7.14 -12.21 -16.56
CA PRO A 147 7.07 -11.84 -15.14
C PRO A 147 5.71 -12.12 -14.49
N VAL A 148 4.61 -11.69 -15.12
CA VAL A 148 3.24 -11.95 -14.62
C VAL A 148 2.98 -13.45 -14.48
N TRP A 149 3.33 -14.23 -15.50
CA TRP A 149 3.16 -15.68 -15.47
C TRP A 149 3.94 -16.29 -14.31
N ARG A 150 5.20 -15.87 -14.11
CA ARG A 150 6.08 -16.38 -13.06
C ARG A 150 5.52 -16.10 -11.67
N VAL A 151 5.15 -14.85 -11.39
CA VAL A 151 4.59 -14.43 -10.10
C VAL A 151 3.29 -15.19 -9.81
N VAL A 152 2.34 -15.17 -10.75
CA VAL A 152 1.03 -15.81 -10.57
C VAL A 152 1.17 -17.32 -10.39
N ARG A 153 1.98 -17.99 -11.23
CA ARG A 153 2.16 -19.45 -11.13
C ARG A 153 2.94 -19.86 -9.89
N LYS A 154 3.91 -19.05 -9.45
CA LYS A 154 4.63 -19.28 -8.20
C LYS A 154 3.71 -19.08 -6.98
N ALA A 155 2.88 -18.04 -6.97
CA ALA A 155 1.87 -17.83 -5.94
C ALA A 155 0.87 -18.99 -5.87
N ALA A 156 0.37 -19.46 -7.03
CA ALA A 156 -0.53 -20.61 -7.10
C ALA A 156 0.13 -21.92 -6.61
N ALA A 157 1.39 -22.16 -6.99
CA ALA A 157 2.17 -23.30 -6.48
C ALA A 157 2.36 -23.24 -4.96
N ARG A 158 2.65 -22.05 -4.42
CA ARG A 158 2.78 -21.83 -2.97
C ARG A 158 1.45 -22.06 -2.25
N TRP A 159 0.33 -21.59 -2.82
CA TRP A 159 -0.99 -21.84 -2.27
C TRP A 159 -1.32 -23.34 -2.19
N LYS A 160 -0.99 -24.11 -3.22
CA LYS A 160 -1.10 -25.58 -3.17
C LYS A 160 -0.27 -26.16 -2.01
N LEU A 161 1.00 -25.75 -1.91
CA LEU A 161 1.89 -26.18 -0.82
C LEU A 161 1.30 -25.87 0.56
N ASP A 162 0.85 -24.63 0.75
CA ASP A 162 0.31 -24.13 2.02
C ASP A 162 -1.02 -24.81 2.38
N THR A 163 -1.82 -25.25 1.41
CA THR A 163 -3.11 -25.93 1.64
C THR A 163 -3.01 -27.46 1.57
N GLY A 164 -1.80 -28.02 1.48
CA GLY A 164 -1.58 -29.46 1.47
C GLY A 164 -1.89 -30.15 0.14
N GLN A 165 -2.09 -29.40 -0.94
CA GLN A 165 -2.32 -29.94 -2.28
C GLN A 165 -0.99 -30.33 -2.95
N PRO A 166 -0.95 -31.44 -3.70
CA PRO A 166 0.26 -31.84 -4.41
C PRO A 166 0.63 -30.83 -5.50
N ILE A 167 1.93 -30.73 -5.76
CA ILE A 167 2.51 -29.88 -6.81
C ILE A 167 3.21 -30.73 -7.87
N ASP A 168 3.48 -30.15 -9.04
CA ASP A 168 4.26 -30.79 -10.09
C ASP A 168 5.73 -30.30 -10.15
N ALA A 169 6.53 -30.87 -11.07
CA ALA A 169 7.94 -30.50 -11.22
C ALA A 169 8.18 -29.06 -11.73
N LEU A 170 7.21 -28.46 -12.44
CA LEU A 170 7.29 -27.07 -12.87
C LEU A 170 7.04 -26.15 -11.68
N GLU A 171 6.02 -26.46 -10.88
CA GLU A 171 5.68 -25.72 -9.67
C GLU A 171 6.82 -25.77 -8.65
N LEU A 172 7.43 -26.93 -8.43
CA LEU A 172 8.62 -27.04 -7.57
C LEU A 172 9.83 -26.28 -8.13
N SER A 173 9.98 -26.22 -9.46
CA SER A 173 11.01 -25.41 -10.13
C SER A 173 10.82 -23.92 -9.86
N LEU A 174 9.58 -23.42 -9.91
CA LEU A 174 9.26 -22.03 -9.58
C LEU A 174 9.53 -21.68 -8.12
N LEU A 175 9.16 -22.57 -7.19
CA LEU A 175 9.35 -22.35 -5.76
C LEU A 175 10.82 -22.42 -5.35
N SER A 176 11.61 -23.31 -5.95
CA SER A 176 13.03 -23.49 -5.64
C SER A 176 13.97 -22.55 -6.38
N GLY A 177 13.51 -21.93 -7.47
CA GLY A 177 14.36 -21.15 -8.39
C GLY A 177 15.33 -22.02 -9.21
N LEU A 178 15.26 -23.34 -9.11
CA LEU A 178 16.06 -24.25 -9.95
C LEU A 178 15.38 -24.47 -11.29
N ALA A 179 16.17 -24.67 -12.34
CA ALA A 179 15.66 -25.05 -13.65
C ALA A 179 14.84 -26.36 -13.58
N ARG A 180 13.74 -26.44 -14.34
CA ARG A 180 12.85 -27.62 -14.41
C ARG A 180 13.61 -28.92 -14.69
N GLN A 181 14.64 -28.87 -15.52
CA GLN A 181 15.48 -30.04 -15.80
C GLN A 181 16.27 -30.51 -14.57
N SER A 182 16.72 -29.59 -13.72
CA SER A 182 17.40 -29.92 -12.46
C SER A 182 16.46 -30.63 -11.48
N ILE A 183 15.18 -30.23 -11.44
CA ILE A 183 14.14 -30.90 -10.65
C ILE A 183 13.86 -32.31 -11.20
N ARG A 184 13.68 -32.45 -12.52
CA ARG A 184 13.48 -33.75 -13.18
C ARG A 184 14.60 -34.74 -12.88
N ASN A 185 15.85 -34.27 -12.89
CA ASN A 185 17.01 -35.12 -12.58
C ASN A 185 16.98 -35.62 -11.13
N ARG A 186 16.51 -34.81 -10.18
CA ARG A 186 16.41 -35.19 -8.75
C ARG A 186 15.26 -36.15 -8.45
N LEU A 187 14.18 -36.05 -9.21
CA LEU A 187 13.05 -36.99 -9.16
C LEU A 187 13.40 -38.36 -9.79
N ALA A 188 14.23 -38.37 -10.84
CA ALA A 188 14.57 -39.59 -11.58
C ALA A 188 15.84 -40.31 -11.08
N GLY A 189 16.73 -39.62 -10.36
CA GLY A 189 18.05 -40.12 -9.96
C GLY A 189 18.01 -41.34 -9.03
N GLN A 190 19.11 -42.10 -8.98
CA GLN A 190 19.21 -43.33 -8.17
C GLN A 190 19.07 -43.08 -6.66
N SER A 191 19.50 -41.91 -6.17
CA SER A 191 19.34 -41.50 -4.78
C SER A 191 17.97 -40.92 -4.45
N ARG A 192 17.12 -40.64 -5.46
CA ARG A 192 15.82 -39.93 -5.37
C ARG A 192 15.77 -38.90 -4.24
N GLU A 193 16.40 -37.75 -4.46
CA GLU A 193 16.42 -36.67 -3.46
C GLU A 193 15.03 -36.08 -3.18
N ILE A 194 14.10 -36.21 -4.12
CA ILE A 194 12.71 -35.74 -4.01
C ILE A 194 11.79 -36.95 -4.15
N GLU A 195 10.89 -37.13 -3.18
CA GLU A 195 9.86 -38.17 -3.24
C GLU A 195 8.72 -37.77 -4.21
N GLY A 196 8.17 -38.74 -4.93
CA GLY A 196 7.11 -38.51 -5.92
C GLY A 196 7.56 -38.66 -7.38
N ASN A 197 6.89 -37.95 -8.29
CA ASN A 197 7.18 -37.97 -9.72
C ASN A 197 6.92 -36.59 -10.36
N GLN A 198 7.19 -36.47 -11.66
CA GLN A 198 7.12 -35.18 -12.37
C GLN A 198 5.75 -34.50 -12.33
N ASN A 199 4.68 -35.26 -12.17
CA ASN A 199 3.30 -34.75 -12.21
C ASN A 199 2.68 -34.64 -10.82
N ARG A 200 3.33 -35.20 -9.79
CA ARG A 200 2.79 -35.26 -8.45
C ARG A 200 3.89 -35.45 -7.41
N ILE A 201 4.04 -34.44 -6.58
CA ILE A 201 4.90 -34.36 -5.40
C ILE A 201 3.98 -33.91 -4.27
N GLU A 202 3.87 -34.70 -3.20
CA GLU A 202 2.99 -34.36 -2.09
C GLU A 202 3.51 -33.10 -1.38
N ALA A 203 2.60 -32.24 -0.89
CA ALA A 203 2.97 -30.93 -0.35
C ALA A 203 3.98 -31.02 0.81
N HIS A 204 3.82 -32.01 1.68
CA HIS A 204 4.71 -32.22 2.81
C HIS A 204 6.14 -32.60 2.38
N ASP A 205 6.28 -33.47 1.38
CA ASP A 205 7.58 -33.87 0.82
C ASP A 205 8.25 -32.70 0.08
N ALA A 206 7.46 -31.97 -0.71
CA ALA A 206 7.93 -30.78 -1.41
C ALA A 206 8.44 -29.72 -0.42
N LEU A 207 7.70 -29.44 0.64
CA LEU A 207 8.06 -28.46 1.66
C LEU A 207 9.32 -28.90 2.41
N ALA A 208 9.38 -30.15 2.87
CA ALA A 208 10.55 -30.68 3.56
C ALA A 208 11.81 -30.59 2.68
N TRP A 209 11.68 -30.90 1.39
CA TRP A 209 12.80 -30.77 0.45
C TRP A 209 13.20 -29.31 0.22
N LEU A 210 12.24 -28.39 0.05
CA LEU A 210 12.52 -26.95 -0.13
C LEU A 210 13.23 -26.35 1.09
N GLU A 211 12.83 -26.74 2.31
CA GLU A 211 13.44 -26.27 3.56
C GLU A 211 14.86 -26.81 3.77
N ALA A 212 15.11 -28.06 3.35
CA ALA A 212 16.43 -28.68 3.37
C ALA A 212 17.33 -28.12 2.25
N HIS A 213 16.77 -27.82 1.08
CA HIS A 213 17.49 -27.37 -0.10
C HIS A 213 17.61 -25.84 -0.14
N ARG A 214 18.39 -25.26 0.78
CA ARG A 214 18.65 -23.81 0.76
C ARG A 214 19.57 -23.43 -0.40
N SER A 215 19.10 -22.48 -1.22
CA SER A 215 19.94 -21.77 -2.18
C SER A 215 21.17 -21.17 -1.48
N ARG A 216 22.30 -21.13 -2.18
CA ARG A 216 23.51 -20.42 -1.72
C ARG A 216 23.32 -18.90 -1.71
N ASP A 217 22.38 -18.41 -2.50
CA ASP A 217 21.93 -17.03 -2.52
C ASP A 217 20.70 -16.91 -1.61
N PRO A 218 20.81 -16.25 -0.44
CA PRO A 218 19.70 -16.09 0.51
C PRO A 218 18.49 -15.36 -0.07
N ALA A 219 18.70 -14.47 -1.03
CA ALA A 219 17.63 -13.74 -1.71
C ALA A 219 16.77 -14.68 -2.59
N LYS A 220 17.37 -15.78 -3.07
CA LYS A 220 16.70 -16.79 -3.93
C LYS A 220 16.31 -18.06 -3.17
N ALA A 221 16.57 -18.12 -1.88
CA ALA A 221 16.19 -19.27 -1.07
C ALA A 221 14.68 -19.30 -0.87
N PHE A 222 14.09 -20.49 -0.95
CA PHE A 222 12.69 -20.67 -0.57
C PHE A 222 12.51 -20.32 0.92
N ARG A 223 11.50 -19.50 1.20
CA ARG A 223 11.11 -19.09 2.55
C ARG A 223 9.73 -19.65 2.84
N SER A 224 9.60 -20.50 3.87
CA SER A 224 8.31 -21.04 4.28
C SER A 224 7.33 -19.93 4.66
N SER A 225 6.07 -20.10 4.29
CA SER A 225 5.03 -19.11 4.53
C SER A 225 4.81 -18.88 6.03
N ILE A 226 4.66 -17.62 6.42
CA ILE A 226 4.41 -17.21 7.82
C ILE A 226 3.05 -16.55 8.01
N TRP A 227 2.24 -16.39 6.95
CA TRP A 227 0.97 -15.68 6.97
C TRP A 227 -0.07 -16.22 7.95
N ARG A 228 0.02 -17.50 8.34
CA ARG A 228 -0.84 -18.08 9.37
C ARG A 228 -0.52 -17.58 10.78
N SER A 229 0.75 -17.29 11.03
CA SER A 229 1.26 -16.78 12.31
C SER A 229 1.56 -15.29 12.27
N GLN A 230 1.33 -14.62 11.13
CA GLN A 230 1.43 -13.16 11.05
C GLN A 230 0.49 -12.54 12.08
N SER A 231 1.05 -11.63 12.86
CA SER A 231 0.29 -10.80 13.78
C SER A 231 0.05 -9.49 13.08
N ASP A 232 -1.16 -9.33 12.55
CA ASP A 232 -1.58 -8.01 12.09
C ASP A 232 -1.88 -7.15 13.31
N THR A 233 -1.59 -7.54 14.55
CA THR A 233 -1.85 -6.72 15.75
C THR A 233 -1.02 -5.42 15.77
N GLU A 234 0.01 -5.28 14.92
CA GLU A 234 0.63 -3.98 14.61
C GLU A 234 0.01 -3.29 13.38
N ALA A 235 -0.52 -4.05 12.40
CA ALA A 235 -1.31 -3.53 11.27
C ALA A 235 -2.80 -3.24 11.63
N ALA A 236 -3.20 -3.70 12.80
CA ALA A 236 -4.46 -3.64 13.53
C ALA A 236 -4.15 -3.32 15.01
N ALA A 237 -3.05 -2.58 15.26
CA ALA A 237 -3.30 -1.32 15.93
C ALA A 237 -4.33 -0.67 15.01
N PRO A 238 -5.58 -0.53 15.44
CA PRO A 238 -6.61 -0.04 14.54
C PRO A 238 -6.03 1.19 13.84
N LEU A 239 -6.25 1.32 12.53
CA LEU A 239 -6.05 2.57 11.78
C LEU A 239 -6.99 3.64 12.37
N ASP A 240 -6.75 3.94 13.63
CA ASP A 240 -7.51 4.61 14.68
C ASP A 240 -6.52 5.22 15.69
N HIS A 241 -5.21 5.06 15.47
CA HIS A 241 -4.29 6.12 15.79
C HIS A 241 -4.37 7.17 14.67
N THR A 242 -5.32 8.10 14.87
CA THR A 242 -5.52 9.37 14.15
C THR A 242 -6.32 9.38 12.84
N MET A 243 -7.46 8.69 12.77
CA MET A 243 -8.65 9.44 12.31
C MET A 243 -9.15 10.26 13.49
N ASP A 244 -8.30 11.16 13.99
CA ASP A 244 -8.82 12.29 14.75
C ASP A 244 -9.89 12.91 13.86
N LYS A 245 -11.11 12.97 14.40
CA LYS A 245 -12.23 13.70 13.80
C LYS A 245 -11.67 14.93 13.09
N PRO A 246 -11.66 14.98 11.74
CA PRO A 246 -11.00 16.08 11.05
C PRO A 246 -11.75 17.36 11.38
N TYR A 247 -11.03 18.35 11.91
CA TYR A 247 -11.59 19.66 12.19
C TYR A 247 -11.43 20.55 10.97
N PHE A 248 -12.55 21.10 10.51
CA PHE A 248 -12.55 22.22 9.56
C PHE A 248 -12.56 23.50 10.38
N VAL A 249 -11.41 24.16 10.47
CA VAL A 249 -11.21 25.37 11.28
C VAL A 249 -11.01 26.60 10.37
N PRO A 250 -11.47 27.78 10.80
CA PRO A 250 -11.27 29.00 10.04
C PRO A 250 -9.82 29.50 10.15
N VAL A 251 -9.38 30.14 9.08
CA VAL A 251 -8.07 30.80 8.92
C VAL A 251 -8.29 32.26 8.56
N ALA A 252 -7.67 33.15 9.33
CA ALA A 252 -7.74 34.60 9.13
C ALA A 252 -6.79 35.06 8.02
N GLN A 253 -6.88 36.34 7.62
CA GLN A 253 -6.06 36.92 6.55
C GLN A 253 -4.55 36.83 6.79
N ASP A 254 -4.14 36.92 8.05
CA ASP A 254 -2.75 36.84 8.49
C ASP A 254 -2.30 35.40 8.81
N ASN A 255 -3.03 34.41 8.28
CA ASN A 255 -2.81 32.98 8.45
C ASN A 255 -2.98 32.45 9.89
N SER A 256 -3.53 33.23 10.83
CA SER A 256 -3.87 32.66 12.12
C SER A 256 -4.98 31.64 11.99
N ILE A 257 -4.85 30.53 12.70
CA ILE A 257 -5.83 29.44 12.71
C ILE A 257 -6.55 29.42 14.05
N PHE A 258 -7.85 29.11 14.06
CA PHE A 258 -8.55 28.82 15.30
C PHE A 258 -8.11 27.45 15.85
N HIS A 259 -7.58 27.40 17.08
CA HIS A 259 -7.01 26.20 17.69
C HIS A 259 -7.34 26.11 19.20
N PRO A 260 -7.18 24.94 19.85
CA PRO A 260 -7.56 24.72 21.26
C PRO A 260 -6.90 25.68 22.25
N GLY A 261 -5.64 26.06 22.02
CA GLY A 261 -4.92 27.05 22.83
C GLY A 261 -5.46 28.48 22.81
N LEU A 262 -6.58 28.77 22.12
CA LEU A 262 -7.24 30.08 22.14
C LEU A 262 -8.30 30.21 23.25
N ALA A 263 -8.49 29.19 24.08
CA ALA A 263 -9.31 29.31 25.28
C ALA A 263 -8.69 30.32 26.25
N ARG A 264 -9.46 31.32 26.66
CA ARG A 264 -9.08 32.28 27.69
C ARG A 264 -9.86 31.98 28.95
N ASP A 265 -9.17 31.76 30.06
CA ASP A 265 -9.80 31.38 31.33
C ASP A 265 -10.71 30.14 31.19
N GLY A 266 -10.34 29.23 30.26
CA GLY A 266 -11.10 28.01 29.97
C GLY A 266 -12.25 28.16 28.97
N VAL A 267 -12.50 29.35 28.42
CA VAL A 267 -13.62 29.61 27.50
C VAL A 267 -13.19 30.18 26.15
N PHE A 268 -13.92 29.83 25.09
CA PHE A 268 -13.77 30.35 23.74
C PHE A 268 -14.82 31.44 23.48
N GLN A 269 -14.38 32.63 23.08
CA GLN A 269 -15.28 33.74 22.73
C GLN A 269 -15.44 33.84 21.20
N ILE A 270 -16.65 33.55 20.72
CA ILE A 270 -16.99 33.42 19.31
C ILE A 270 -18.14 34.37 18.93
N GLY A 271 -17.97 35.16 17.87
CA GLY A 271 -18.97 36.12 17.39
C GLY A 271 -18.43 37.54 17.22
N GLU A 272 -19.25 38.42 16.65
CA GLU A 272 -18.91 39.83 16.49
C GLU A 272 -19.09 40.61 17.80
N ALA A 273 -18.29 41.66 17.98
CA ALA A 273 -18.38 42.57 19.12
C ALA A 273 -19.82 42.96 19.48
N GLY A 274 -20.23 42.66 20.71
CA GLY A 274 -21.57 42.91 21.25
C GLY A 274 -22.56 41.76 21.07
N THR A 275 -22.17 40.68 20.39
CA THR A 275 -22.97 39.46 20.19
C THR A 275 -22.16 38.18 20.46
N GLU A 276 -21.02 38.30 21.14
CA GLU A 276 -20.16 37.16 21.43
C GLU A 276 -20.87 36.13 22.30
N ARG A 277 -20.63 34.86 21.98
CA ARG A 277 -21.05 33.71 22.77
C ARG A 277 -19.81 33.00 23.31
N GLU A 278 -19.93 32.51 24.53
CA GLU A 278 -18.88 31.76 25.21
C GLU A 278 -19.16 30.26 25.08
N PHE A 279 -18.10 29.50 24.84
CA PHE A 279 -18.15 28.04 24.71
C PHE A 279 -17.06 27.44 25.59
N GLU A 280 -17.39 26.40 26.36
CA GLU A 280 -16.47 25.75 27.30
C GLU A 280 -15.57 24.72 26.60
N THR A 281 -16.04 24.18 25.47
CA THR A 281 -15.30 23.18 24.71
C THR A 281 -14.90 23.67 23.32
N PHE A 282 -13.75 23.19 22.86
CA PHE A 282 -13.25 23.51 21.52
C PHE A 282 -14.21 23.02 20.43
N ASP A 283 -14.78 21.82 20.60
CA ASP A 283 -15.73 21.22 19.67
C ASP A 283 -16.98 22.07 19.47
N GLU A 284 -17.56 22.58 20.56
CA GLU A 284 -18.73 23.46 20.50
C GLU A 284 -18.38 24.80 19.83
N ALA A 285 -17.20 25.35 20.12
CA ALA A 285 -16.72 26.58 19.50
C ALA A 285 -16.52 26.43 17.99
N VAL A 286 -15.92 25.33 17.53
CA VAL A 286 -15.76 25.03 16.09
C VAL A 286 -17.13 24.84 15.42
N ALA A 287 -18.04 24.08 16.04
CA ALA A 287 -19.38 23.88 15.52
C ALA A 287 -20.17 25.20 15.43
N ALA A 288 -19.94 26.14 16.35
CA ALA A 288 -20.52 27.48 16.30
C ALA A 288 -19.94 28.32 15.17
N LEU A 289 -18.62 28.32 14.99
CA LEU A 289 -17.92 29.02 13.90
C LEU A 289 -18.39 28.53 12.52
N GLN A 290 -18.55 27.22 12.34
CA GLN A 290 -19.01 26.61 11.08
C GLN A 290 -20.43 27.01 10.67
N LYS A 291 -21.26 27.43 11.64
CA LYS A 291 -22.63 27.92 11.39
C LYS A 291 -22.68 29.41 11.08
N MET A 292 -21.57 30.14 11.22
CA MET A 292 -21.51 31.58 10.94
C MET A 292 -21.26 31.82 9.46
N HIS A 293 -21.94 32.82 8.88
CA HIS A 293 -21.66 33.25 7.51
C HIS A 293 -20.23 33.82 7.37
N VAL A 294 -19.78 34.55 8.39
CA VAL A 294 -18.39 34.97 8.56
C VAL A 294 -17.93 34.49 9.94
N PRO A 295 -17.01 33.52 10.03
CA PRO A 295 -16.52 33.02 11.32
C PRO A 295 -15.66 34.09 12.00
N VAL A 296 -15.94 34.34 13.28
CA VAL A 296 -15.29 35.41 14.05
C VAL A 296 -14.92 34.88 15.44
N TRP A 297 -13.65 35.07 15.84
CA TRP A 297 -13.14 34.64 17.15
C TRP A 297 -12.13 35.63 17.72
N ARG A 298 -11.77 35.47 18.99
CA ARG A 298 -10.68 36.23 19.63
C ARG A 298 -9.38 35.44 19.66
N ARG A 299 -8.26 36.14 19.48
CA ARG A 299 -6.91 35.59 19.67
C ARG A 299 -5.96 36.66 20.22
N PRO A 300 -4.84 36.29 20.86
CA PRO A 300 -3.80 37.24 21.22
C PRO A 300 -3.05 37.77 19.98
N THR A 301 -2.63 39.03 20.02
CA THR A 301 -1.63 39.60 19.11
C THR A 301 -0.21 39.24 19.60
N GLU A 302 0.81 39.50 18.78
CA GLU A 302 2.23 39.33 19.17
C GLU A 302 2.58 40.05 20.49
N THR A 303 1.93 41.19 20.75
CA THR A 303 2.06 41.96 22.01
C THR A 303 1.18 41.45 23.17
N GLY A 304 0.55 40.28 23.05
CA GLY A 304 -0.30 39.65 24.07
C GLY A 304 -1.70 40.24 24.23
N ARG A 305 -2.08 41.25 23.42
CA ARG A 305 -3.43 41.86 23.48
C ARG A 305 -4.44 41.02 22.70
N TRP A 306 -5.59 40.72 23.30
CA TRP A 306 -6.62 39.92 22.65
C TRP A 306 -7.49 40.75 21.70
N ARG A 307 -7.45 40.42 20.41
CA ARG A 307 -8.26 41.08 19.37
C ARG A 307 -9.17 40.09 18.68
N GLN A 308 -10.25 40.62 18.13
CA GLN A 308 -11.19 39.88 17.28
C GLN A 308 -10.61 39.77 15.86
N VAL A 309 -10.78 38.60 15.24
CA VAL A 309 -10.34 38.33 13.88
C VAL A 309 -11.45 37.67 13.10
N ARG A 310 -11.42 37.82 11.77
CA ARG A 310 -12.40 37.24 10.84
C ARG A 310 -11.72 36.13 10.04
N GLY A 311 -12.36 34.98 9.94
CA GLY A 311 -11.90 33.90 9.07
C GLY A 311 -12.28 34.19 7.63
N LEU A 312 -11.29 34.08 6.74
CA LEU A 312 -11.48 34.24 5.30
C LEU A 312 -11.40 32.90 4.55
N ASN A 313 -10.67 31.94 5.11
CA ASN A 313 -10.48 30.61 4.52
C ASN A 313 -10.78 29.52 5.56
N TRP A 314 -10.94 28.29 5.08
CA TRP A 314 -11.12 27.10 5.92
C TRP A 314 -9.97 26.13 5.67
N ARG A 315 -9.47 25.51 6.74
CA ARG A 315 -8.42 24.49 6.66
C ARG A 315 -8.87 23.24 7.40
N ARG A 316 -8.64 22.09 6.77
CA ARG A 316 -8.83 20.77 7.38
C ARG A 316 -7.56 20.42 8.15
N LEU A 317 -7.71 20.08 9.43
CA LEU A 317 -6.61 19.66 10.31
C LEU A 317 -7.04 18.51 11.22
N THR A 318 -6.08 17.71 11.66
CA THR A 318 -6.27 16.70 12.72
C THR A 318 -6.22 17.35 14.11
N HIS A 319 -6.63 16.60 15.15
CA HIS A 319 -6.53 17.09 16.53
C HIS A 319 -5.05 17.27 16.92
N ASP A 320 -4.19 16.33 16.55
CA ASP A 320 -2.74 16.43 16.78
C ASP A 320 -2.10 17.66 16.11
N GLU A 321 -2.49 18.00 14.87
CA GLU A 321 -2.02 19.20 14.19
C GLU A 321 -2.47 20.48 14.91
N LEU A 322 -3.69 20.49 15.44
CA LEU A 322 -4.25 21.62 16.20
C LEU A 322 -3.58 21.79 17.57
N GLU A 323 -3.29 20.68 18.26
CA GLU A 323 -2.53 20.66 19.50
C GLU A 323 -1.10 21.16 19.28
N LEU A 324 -0.45 20.75 18.18
CA LEU A 324 0.87 21.26 17.83
C LEU A 324 0.87 22.76 17.55
N ILE A 325 -0.15 23.28 16.85
CA ILE A 325 -0.33 24.72 16.63
C ILE A 325 -0.55 25.44 17.98
N ALA A 326 -1.38 24.89 18.86
CA ALA A 326 -1.63 25.46 20.19
C ALA A 326 -0.35 25.53 21.05
N ARG A 327 0.47 24.48 21.03
CA ARG A 327 1.77 24.46 21.74
C ARG A 327 2.74 25.49 21.19
N ARG A 328 2.83 25.63 19.86
CA ARG A 328 3.69 26.64 19.22
C ARG A 328 3.23 28.07 19.53
N ALA A 329 1.92 28.32 19.58
CA ALA A 329 1.37 29.61 19.96
C ALA A 329 1.59 29.95 21.45
N SER A 330 1.81 28.94 22.30
CA SER A 330 2.02 29.11 23.74
C SER A 330 3.49 29.19 24.15
N ALA A 331 4.43 28.88 23.25
CA ALA A 331 5.86 29.00 23.49
C ALA A 331 6.31 30.45 23.25
N PRO A 332 6.82 31.19 24.25
CA PRO A 332 7.41 32.50 24.00
C PRO A 332 8.70 32.33 23.21
N ASP A 333 8.83 33.05 22.09
CA ASP A 333 10.09 33.18 21.34
C ASP A 333 11.21 33.53 22.31
N THR A 334 12.21 32.63 22.41
CA THR A 334 13.45 32.94 23.11
C THR A 334 14.22 33.91 22.21
N PRO A 335 14.58 35.13 22.67
CA PRO A 335 15.27 36.07 21.83
C PRO A 335 16.64 35.52 21.43
N THR A 336 16.91 35.54 20.12
CA THR A 336 18.23 35.32 19.52
C THR A 336 19.28 36.15 20.27
N PRO A 337 20.37 35.56 20.78
CA PRO A 337 21.44 36.37 21.38
C PRO A 337 22.07 37.24 20.30
N ALA A 338 22.21 38.53 20.60
CA ALA A 338 22.86 39.51 19.73
C ALA A 338 24.28 39.05 19.38
N PRO A 339 24.78 39.35 18.16
CA PRO A 339 26.15 39.04 17.81
C PRO A 339 27.09 39.79 18.76
N SER A 340 27.99 39.04 19.40
CA SER A 340 29.12 39.59 20.13
C SER A 340 30.02 40.32 19.14
N ASP A 341 30.11 41.64 19.28
CA ASP A 341 31.11 42.46 18.61
C ASP A 341 32.51 41.92 18.93
N GLY A 342 33.24 41.58 17.87
CA GLY A 342 34.67 41.31 17.85
C GLY A 342 35.32 42.18 16.79
#